data_AF-A0A960CHZ5-F1
#
_entry.id   AF-A0A960CHZ5-F1
#
_cell.length_a   1.000
_cell.length_b   1.000
_cell.length_c   1.000
_cell.angle_alpha   90.00
_cell.angle_beta   90.00
_cell.angle_gamma   90.00
#
_symmetry.space_group_name_H-M   'P 1'
#
loop_
_entity.id
_entity.type
_entity.pdbx_description
1 polymer ?
#
loop_
_entity_poly.entity_id
_entity_poly.type
_entity_poly.pdbx_seq_one_letter_code
_entity_poly.pdbx_strand_id
1 'polypeptide(L)'
;PVSVFRSGMILTDPRFAGQLNLTDTVTRMIYSVMLTGVAPGSFYRLGANGKRQRAHFDGLPVDFVADAITTLGANVKDGFVTYHVMNPHDDGIGIDEYVDWLIEAGYPITRIDDFGQWVQRFHLGLTMLPEDKRHNTVLQMLLILLHTTPDLHAPEPTTGASAPTDRFRGAVQAAGIGPDGDIPHVTPEVITKYVTDLKLLGLL
;
A
#
# COMPACT_ATOMS: atom_id res chain seq x y z
N PRO A 1 18.04 -22.66 16.47
CA PRO A 1 18.05 -21.86 15.22
C PRO A 1 17.15 -20.64 15.40
N VAL A 2 17.50 -19.50 14.79
CA VAL A 2 16.69 -18.28 14.81
C VAL A 2 16.58 -17.72 13.39
N SER A 3 15.37 -17.39 12.97
CA SER A 3 15.06 -16.68 11.74
C SER A 3 14.26 -15.43 12.07
N VAL A 4 14.83 -14.26 11.81
CA VAL A 4 14.18 -12.96 11.99
C VAL A 4 13.65 -12.49 10.65
N PHE A 5 12.36 -12.15 10.61
CA PHE A 5 11.71 -11.55 9.44
C PHE A 5 11.32 -10.12 9.78
N ARG A 6 11.99 -9.14 9.16
CA ARG A 6 11.65 -7.72 9.30
C ARG A 6 10.71 -7.36 8.16
N SER A 7 9.42 -7.32 8.44
CA SER A 7 8.39 -7.04 7.44
C SER A 7 8.18 -5.54 7.25
N GLY A 8 7.98 -5.16 5.99
CA GLY A 8 7.42 -3.87 5.60
C GLY A 8 5.88 -3.87 5.66
N MET A 9 5.25 -3.23 4.68
CA MET A 9 3.80 -3.22 4.57
C MET A 9 3.26 -4.59 4.14
N ILE A 10 2.24 -5.09 4.85
CA ILE A 10 1.55 -6.33 4.52
C ILE A 10 0.17 -5.98 3.97
N LEU A 11 -0.08 -6.39 2.73
CA LEU A 11 -1.31 -6.12 1.99
C LEU A 11 -2.31 -7.27 2.14
N THR A 12 -3.58 -7.00 1.83
CA THR A 12 -4.57 -8.08 1.66
C THR A 12 -4.16 -9.01 0.51
N ASP A 13 -4.71 -10.23 0.51
CA ASP A 13 -4.58 -11.17 -0.58
C ASP A 13 -5.97 -11.48 -1.17
N PRO A 14 -6.10 -11.63 -2.51
CA PRO A 14 -7.38 -11.88 -3.15
C PRO A 14 -8.00 -13.25 -2.84
N ARG A 15 -7.24 -14.21 -2.28
CA ARG A 15 -7.68 -15.60 -2.12
C ARG A 15 -8.91 -15.79 -1.24
N PHE A 16 -9.05 -15.04 -0.15
CA PHE A 16 -10.15 -15.19 0.81
C PHE A 16 -10.89 -13.88 1.04
N ALA A 17 -12.21 -13.90 0.92
CA ALA A 17 -13.06 -12.73 1.11
C ALA A 17 -13.18 -12.30 2.59
N GLY A 18 -13.38 -11.00 2.80
CA GLY A 18 -13.61 -10.38 4.12
C GLY A 18 -12.40 -10.33 5.03
N GLN A 19 -11.18 -10.42 4.49
CA GLN A 19 -9.92 -10.44 5.25
C GLN A 19 -9.16 -9.13 5.04
N LEU A 20 -9.35 -8.18 5.96
CA LEU A 20 -8.67 -6.88 5.96
C LEU A 20 -8.12 -6.54 7.35
N ASN A 21 -6.95 -5.91 7.37
CA ASN A 21 -6.48 -5.20 8.57
C ASN A 21 -7.04 -3.77 8.56
N LEU A 22 -8.22 -3.55 9.15
CA LEU A 22 -8.88 -2.25 9.15
C LEU A 22 -8.06 -1.10 9.77
N THR A 23 -7.01 -1.44 10.52
CA THR A 23 -6.16 -0.45 11.20
C THR A 23 -4.94 -0.02 10.38
N ASP A 24 -4.57 -0.76 9.33
CA ASP A 24 -3.38 -0.46 8.52
C ASP A 24 -3.57 0.78 7.62
N THR A 25 -2.46 1.42 7.28
CA THR A 25 -2.47 2.67 6.50
C THR A 25 -3.03 2.51 5.09
N VAL A 26 -2.79 1.38 4.41
CA VAL A 26 -3.31 1.13 3.05
C VAL A 26 -4.82 0.95 3.08
N THR A 27 -5.34 0.14 4.01
CA THR A 27 -6.79 -0.03 4.21
C THR A 27 -7.45 1.32 4.49
N ARG A 28 -6.92 2.08 5.46
CA ARG A 28 -7.44 3.42 5.80
C ARG A 28 -7.39 4.36 4.61
N MET A 29 -6.34 4.30 3.78
CA MET A 29 -6.16 5.17 2.63
C MET A 29 -7.17 4.87 1.52
N ILE A 30 -7.29 3.60 1.11
CA ILE A 30 -8.28 3.17 0.11
C ILE A 30 -9.69 3.50 0.61
N TYR A 31 -9.99 3.21 1.87
CA TYR A 31 -11.28 3.55 2.48
C TYR A 31 -11.58 5.05 2.42
N SER A 32 -10.58 5.89 2.73
CA SER A 32 -10.71 7.34 2.70
C SER A 32 -10.95 7.89 1.29
N VAL A 33 -10.23 7.38 0.29
CA VAL A 33 -10.45 7.74 -1.12
C VAL A 33 -11.83 7.32 -1.58
N MET A 34 -12.26 6.11 -1.22
CA MET A 34 -13.59 5.60 -1.59
C MET A 34 -14.73 6.39 -0.95
N LEU A 35 -14.60 6.81 0.31
CA LEU A 35 -15.62 7.60 0.99
C LEU A 35 -15.72 9.05 0.50
N THR A 36 -14.59 9.64 0.10
CA THR A 36 -14.54 11.04 -0.35
C THR A 36 -14.71 11.20 -1.86
N GLY A 37 -14.45 10.13 -2.63
CA GLY A 37 -14.52 10.14 -4.09
C GLY A 37 -13.43 10.98 -4.75
N VAL A 38 -12.36 11.36 -4.04
CA VAL A 38 -11.31 12.22 -4.57
C VAL A 38 -9.90 11.71 -4.28
N ALA A 39 -9.03 11.83 -5.27
CA ALA A 39 -7.59 11.56 -5.19
C ALA A 39 -6.80 12.73 -5.78
N PRO A 40 -5.52 12.94 -5.44
CA PRO A 40 -4.72 13.99 -6.06
C PRO A 40 -4.36 13.62 -7.50
N GLY A 41 -3.89 14.62 -8.25
CA GLY A 41 -3.26 14.41 -9.55
C GLY A 41 -2.09 13.43 -9.45
N SER A 42 -1.31 13.49 -8.36
CA SER A 42 -0.31 12.50 -7.95
C SER A 42 -0.17 12.47 -6.43
N PHE A 43 0.03 11.30 -5.84
CA PHE A 43 0.46 11.18 -4.43
C PHE A 43 1.94 11.54 -4.23
N TYR A 44 2.68 11.74 -5.31
CA TYR A 44 4.10 12.06 -5.29
C TYR A 44 4.34 13.41 -5.95
N ARG A 45 5.52 13.98 -5.69
CA ARG A 45 5.95 15.22 -6.33
C ARG A 45 5.96 15.04 -7.85
N LEU A 46 5.42 16.00 -8.57
CA LEU A 46 5.48 16.01 -10.03
C LEU A 46 6.92 16.31 -10.49
N GLY A 47 7.31 15.76 -11.63
CA GLY A 47 8.60 16.07 -12.26
C GLY A 47 8.64 17.50 -12.78
N ALA A 48 9.83 17.97 -13.18
CA ALA A 48 10.03 19.33 -13.71
C ALA A 48 9.16 19.65 -14.95
N ASN A 49 8.65 18.64 -15.65
CA ASN A 49 7.74 18.75 -16.78
C ASN A 49 6.24 18.78 -16.37
N GLY A 50 5.94 18.82 -15.07
CA GLY A 50 4.59 18.80 -14.52
C GLY A 50 3.89 17.43 -14.60
N LYS A 51 4.60 16.34 -14.93
CA LYS A 51 4.03 15.00 -15.05
C LYS A 51 4.29 14.16 -13.79
N ARG A 52 3.48 13.12 -13.60
CA ARG A 52 3.72 12.10 -12.57
C ARG A 52 5.11 11.50 -12.73
N GLN A 53 5.77 11.29 -11.61
CA GLN A 53 7.03 10.56 -11.57
C GLN A 53 6.75 9.08 -11.36
N ARG A 54 7.65 8.24 -11.87
CA ARG A 54 7.67 6.81 -11.56
C ARG A 54 7.88 6.65 -10.06
N ALA A 55 7.07 5.82 -9.42
CA ALA A 55 7.16 5.52 -8.00
C ALA A 55 6.90 4.04 -7.74
N HIS A 56 7.32 3.57 -6.57
CA HIS A 56 7.11 2.21 -6.11
C HIS A 56 6.57 2.23 -4.67
N PHE A 57 5.59 1.38 -4.40
CA PHE A 57 5.07 1.14 -3.05
C PHE A 57 5.57 -0.22 -2.50
N ASP A 58 6.39 -0.16 -1.45
CA ASP A 58 6.95 -1.34 -0.78
C ASP A 58 5.88 -2.06 0.07
N GLY A 59 5.12 -2.95 -0.59
CA GLY A 59 4.12 -3.79 0.04
C GLY A 59 4.03 -5.19 -0.58
N LEU A 60 3.75 -6.19 0.26
CA LEU A 60 3.62 -7.59 -0.15
C LEU A 60 2.29 -8.21 0.32
N PRO A 61 1.62 -9.03 -0.50
CA PRO A 61 0.40 -9.75 -0.08
C PRO A 61 0.65 -10.69 1.10
N VAL A 62 -0.31 -10.76 2.03
CA VAL A 62 -0.19 -11.52 3.27
C VAL A 62 0.05 -13.02 3.07
N ASP A 63 -0.56 -13.63 2.05
CA ASP A 63 -0.39 -15.07 1.78
C ASP A 63 1.06 -15.37 1.37
N PHE A 64 1.66 -14.54 0.52
CA PHE A 64 3.07 -14.67 0.14
C PHE A 64 3.99 -14.50 1.37
N VAL A 65 3.74 -13.49 2.20
CA VAL A 65 4.54 -13.25 3.42
C VAL A 65 4.44 -14.45 4.37
N ALA A 66 3.25 -15.01 4.55
CA ALA A 66 3.03 -16.16 5.42
C ALA A 66 3.72 -17.43 4.90
N ASP A 67 3.64 -17.70 3.59
CA ASP A 67 4.35 -18.83 2.97
C ASP A 67 5.87 -18.65 3.09
N ALA A 68 6.39 -17.47 2.77
CA ALA A 68 7.81 -17.17 2.89
C ALA A 68 8.34 -17.37 4.32
N ILE A 69 7.63 -16.86 5.33
CA ILE A 69 8.02 -17.05 6.73
C ILE A 69 8.02 -18.53 7.11
N THR A 70 6.98 -19.27 6.72
CA THR A 70 6.81 -20.68 7.07
C THR A 70 7.88 -21.54 6.41
N THR A 71 8.04 -21.41 5.10
CA THR A 71 8.95 -22.20 4.28
C THR A 71 10.41 -21.87 4.60
N LEU A 72 10.78 -20.59 4.64
CA LEU A 72 12.17 -20.20 4.94
C LEU A 72 12.53 -20.41 6.41
N GLY A 73 11.59 -20.20 7.34
CA GLY A 73 11.80 -20.46 8.76
C GLY A 73 12.06 -21.94 9.04
N ALA A 74 11.33 -22.83 8.37
CA ALA A 74 11.53 -24.27 8.49
C ALA A 74 12.89 -24.75 7.94
N ASN A 75 13.46 -24.04 6.96
CA ASN A 75 14.74 -24.38 6.35
C ASN A 75 15.96 -24.03 7.22
N VAL A 76 15.80 -23.14 8.21
CA VAL A 76 16.90 -22.76 9.12
C VAL A 76 17.09 -23.84 10.19
N LYS A 77 18.08 -24.72 10.00
CA LYS A 77 18.37 -25.81 10.94
C LYS A 77 19.29 -25.38 12.08
N ASP A 78 20.23 -24.48 11.83
CA ASP A 78 21.19 -23.96 12.80
C ASP A 78 21.46 -22.46 12.62
N GLY A 79 22.05 -21.84 13.64
CA GLY A 79 22.51 -20.45 13.58
C GLY A 79 21.40 -19.40 13.67
N PHE A 80 21.70 -18.22 13.11
CA PHE A 80 20.87 -17.01 13.15
C PHE A 80 20.84 -16.37 11.76
N VAL A 81 19.65 -16.11 11.23
CA VAL A 81 19.47 -15.41 9.95
C VAL A 81 18.43 -14.30 10.08
N THR A 82 18.63 -13.21 9.33
CA THR A 82 17.67 -12.11 9.20
C THR A 82 17.31 -11.92 7.73
N TYR A 83 16.02 -11.82 7.46
CA TYR A 83 15.43 -11.48 6.17
C TYR A 83 14.69 -10.15 6.25
N HIS A 84 14.84 -9.30 5.23
CA HIS A 84 14.03 -8.10 5.04
C HIS A 84 12.90 -8.44 4.06
N VAL A 85 11.69 -8.61 4.61
CA VAL A 85 10.49 -9.02 3.86
C VAL A 85 9.84 -7.76 3.30
N MET A 86 10.38 -7.32 2.17
CA MET A 86 10.04 -6.08 1.47
C MET A 86 9.91 -6.37 -0.01
N ASN A 87 9.18 -5.53 -0.73
CA ASN A 87 9.06 -5.55 -2.18
C ASN A 87 10.18 -4.69 -2.78
N PRO A 88 11.19 -5.28 -3.46
CA PRO A 88 12.34 -4.53 -3.95
C PRO A 88 12.22 -4.06 -5.40
N HIS A 89 11.06 -4.26 -6.03
CA HIS A 89 10.92 -4.00 -7.45
C HIS A 89 11.01 -2.51 -7.77
N ASP A 90 11.68 -2.16 -8.86
CA ASP A 90 11.48 -0.87 -9.52
C ASP A 90 10.55 -1.12 -10.71
N ASP A 91 9.28 -1.32 -10.42
CA ASP A 91 8.22 -1.67 -11.39
C ASP A 91 7.36 -0.46 -11.81
N GLY A 92 7.41 0.62 -11.03
CA GLY A 92 6.59 1.81 -11.27
C GLY A 92 5.17 1.66 -10.75
N ILE A 93 4.96 0.76 -9.79
CA ILE A 93 3.67 0.52 -9.14
C ILE A 93 3.67 1.24 -7.79
N GLY A 94 3.15 2.46 -7.77
CA GLY A 94 2.94 3.26 -6.57
C GLY A 94 1.46 3.42 -6.21
N ILE A 95 1.19 4.34 -5.28
CA ILE A 95 -0.18 4.64 -4.83
C ILE A 95 -1.01 5.27 -5.97
N ASP A 96 -0.36 5.95 -6.92
CA ASP A 96 -1.05 6.49 -8.08
C ASP A 96 -1.65 5.37 -8.95
N GLU A 97 -0.90 4.31 -9.23
CA GLU A 97 -1.38 3.16 -9.98
C GLU A 97 -2.52 2.44 -9.25
N TYR A 98 -2.47 2.38 -7.90
CA TYR A 98 -3.58 1.82 -7.11
C TYR A 98 -4.89 2.58 -7.34
N VAL A 99 -4.84 3.91 -7.35
CA VAL A 99 -6.03 4.72 -7.63
C VAL A 99 -6.47 4.57 -9.08
N ASP A 100 -5.53 4.48 -10.02
CA ASP A 100 -5.87 4.28 -11.43
C ASP A 100 -6.60 2.94 -11.63
N TRP A 101 -6.15 1.85 -11.01
CA TRP A 101 -6.85 0.57 -11.06
C TRP A 101 -8.25 0.62 -10.44
N LEU A 102 -8.46 1.41 -9.38
CA LEU A 102 -9.80 1.60 -8.81
C LEU A 102 -10.71 2.38 -9.78
N ILE A 103 -10.19 3.41 -10.45
CA ILE A 103 -10.93 4.17 -11.47
C ILE A 103 -11.27 3.27 -12.66
N GLU A 104 -10.30 2.50 -13.15
CA GLU A 104 -10.47 1.53 -14.26
C GLU A 104 -11.50 0.45 -13.92
N ALA A 105 -11.56 0.02 -12.65
CA ALA A 105 -12.59 -0.89 -12.14
C ALA A 105 -13.99 -0.25 -12.02
N GLY A 106 -14.14 1.04 -12.34
CA GLY A 106 -15.42 1.76 -12.37
C GLY A 106 -15.81 2.40 -11.04
N TYR A 107 -14.90 2.52 -10.07
CA TYR A 107 -15.20 3.23 -8.83
C TYR A 107 -15.18 4.76 -9.05
N PRO A 108 -16.11 5.50 -8.42
CA PRO A 108 -16.31 6.93 -8.70
C PRO A 108 -15.26 7.80 -7.97
N ILE A 109 -14.01 7.76 -8.46
CA ILE A 109 -12.91 8.56 -7.94
C ILE A 109 -12.53 9.62 -8.97
N THR A 110 -12.54 10.89 -8.56
CA THR A 110 -12.11 12.02 -9.38
C THR A 110 -10.73 12.48 -8.95
N ARG A 111 -9.79 12.61 -9.88
CA ARG A 111 -8.49 13.22 -9.61
C ARG A 111 -8.57 14.74 -9.61
N ILE A 112 -7.89 15.35 -8.65
CA ILE A 112 -7.75 16.81 -8.52
C ILE A 112 -6.29 17.15 -8.74
N ASP A 113 -5.97 17.79 -9.86
CA ASP A 113 -4.59 18.02 -10.31
C ASP A 113 -3.74 18.81 -9.31
N ASP A 114 -4.31 19.86 -8.73
CA ASP A 114 -3.62 20.65 -7.70
C ASP A 114 -3.65 19.93 -6.34
N PHE A 115 -2.48 19.60 -5.82
CA PHE A 115 -2.33 18.85 -4.58
C PHE A 115 -2.91 19.60 -3.37
N GLY A 116 -2.76 20.92 -3.30
CA GLY A 116 -3.31 21.72 -2.21
C GLY A 116 -4.84 21.74 -2.21
N GLN A 117 -5.45 21.89 -3.39
CA GLN A 117 -6.90 21.77 -3.56
C GLN A 117 -7.41 20.37 -3.23
N TRP A 118 -6.68 19.32 -3.64
CA TRP A 118 -7.02 17.95 -3.25
C TRP A 118 -7.05 17.82 -1.73
N VAL A 119 -5.98 18.24 -1.03
CA VAL A 119 -5.91 18.19 0.44
C VAL A 119 -7.12 18.89 1.07
N GLN A 120 -7.46 20.10 0.61
CA GLN A 120 -8.58 20.85 1.17
C GLN A 120 -9.91 20.09 1.01
N ARG A 121 -10.19 19.57 -0.19
CA ARG A 121 -11.42 18.80 -0.45
C ARG A 121 -11.44 17.47 0.28
N PHE A 122 -10.33 16.77 0.32
CA PHE A 122 -10.17 15.49 1.01
C PHE A 122 -10.34 15.67 2.52
N HIS A 123 -9.68 16.66 3.12
CA HIS A 123 -9.85 17.01 4.53
C HIS A 123 -11.29 17.36 4.88
N LEU A 124 -11.93 18.24 4.10
CA LEU A 124 -13.34 18.59 4.30
C LEU A 124 -14.24 17.35 4.20
N GLY A 125 -14.06 16.54 3.15
CA GLY A 125 -14.81 15.29 2.96
C GLY A 125 -14.70 14.36 4.16
N LEU A 126 -13.49 14.14 4.67
CA LEU A 126 -13.24 13.29 5.84
C LEU A 126 -13.85 13.85 7.13
N THR A 127 -13.78 15.17 7.35
CA THR A 127 -14.34 15.79 8.57
C THR A 127 -15.86 15.74 8.61
N MET A 128 -16.55 15.77 7.45
CA MET A 128 -18.01 15.68 7.36
C MET A 128 -18.57 14.25 7.50
N LEU A 129 -17.70 13.23 7.54
CA LEU A 129 -18.15 11.85 7.71
C LEU A 129 -18.80 11.62 9.09
N PRO A 130 -19.76 10.68 9.17
CA PRO A 130 -20.20 10.09 10.44
C PRO A 130 -19.00 9.58 11.27
N GLU A 131 -19.13 9.67 12.59
CA GLU A 131 -18.04 9.39 13.53
C GLU A 131 -17.50 7.95 13.43
N ASP A 132 -18.40 6.99 13.28
CA ASP A 132 -18.11 5.57 13.10
C ASP A 132 -17.24 5.29 11.87
N LYS A 133 -17.49 5.99 10.76
CA LYS A 133 -16.67 5.90 9.54
C LYS A 133 -15.34 6.63 9.71
N ARG A 134 -15.39 7.85 10.25
CA ARG A 134 -14.22 8.75 10.37
C ARG A 134 -13.07 8.13 11.16
N HIS A 135 -13.34 7.32 12.19
CA HIS A 135 -12.31 6.63 12.98
C HIS A 135 -11.43 5.65 12.19
N ASN A 136 -11.92 5.13 11.06
CA ASN A 136 -11.18 4.20 10.20
C ASN A 136 -10.56 4.89 8.97
N THR A 137 -10.51 6.22 8.95
CA THR A 137 -9.90 7.00 7.86
C THR A 137 -8.47 7.41 8.18
N VAL A 138 -7.81 8.04 7.21
CA VAL A 138 -6.48 8.67 7.39
C VAL A 138 -6.55 10.07 7.99
N LEU A 139 -7.73 10.56 8.43
CA LEU A 139 -7.92 11.94 8.90
C LEU A 139 -6.90 12.34 9.98
N GLN A 140 -6.66 11.48 10.98
CA GLN A 140 -5.70 11.78 12.04
C GLN A 140 -4.26 11.92 11.51
N MET A 141 -3.87 11.08 10.55
CA MET A 141 -2.55 11.16 9.90
C MET A 141 -2.43 12.45 9.09
N LEU A 142 -3.50 12.83 8.38
CA LEU A 142 -3.57 14.07 7.63
C LEU A 142 -3.47 15.31 8.54
N LEU A 143 -4.17 15.31 9.68
CA LEU A 143 -4.09 16.41 10.65
C LEU A 143 -2.67 16.58 11.22
N ILE A 144 -1.98 15.48 11.51
CA ILE A 144 -0.57 15.53 11.94
C ILE A 144 0.28 16.17 10.84
N LEU A 145 0.15 15.70 9.58
CA LEU A 145 0.90 16.22 8.44
C LEU A 145 0.68 17.72 8.24
N LEU A 146 -0.58 18.18 8.32
CA LEU A 146 -0.96 19.59 8.17
C LEU A 146 -0.38 20.49 9.26
N HIS A 147 -0.21 19.98 10.48
CA HIS A 147 0.37 20.74 11.58
C HIS A 147 1.90 20.75 11.57
N THR A 148 2.54 19.69 11.05
CA THR A 148 4.00 19.56 11.04
C THR A 148 4.67 20.07 9.78
N THR A 149 3.90 20.31 8.70
CA THR A 149 4.43 20.68 7.38
C THR A 149 3.87 22.02 6.92
N PRO A 150 4.60 23.14 7.12
CA PRO A 150 4.10 24.47 6.75
C PRO A 150 3.92 24.64 5.24
N ASP A 151 4.79 24.03 4.43
CA ASP A 151 4.70 24.00 2.96
C ASP A 151 4.21 22.64 2.49
N LEU A 152 2.89 22.47 2.46
CA LEU A 152 2.27 21.20 2.15
C LEU A 152 2.43 20.85 0.66
N HIS A 153 3.30 19.88 0.39
CA HIS A 153 3.53 19.33 -0.94
C HIS A 153 3.56 17.80 -0.89
N ALA A 154 3.30 17.18 -2.04
CA ALA A 154 3.44 15.75 -2.19
C ALA A 154 4.89 15.30 -1.89
N PRO A 155 5.07 14.13 -1.24
CA PRO A 155 6.39 13.56 -0.96
C PRO A 155 7.15 13.20 -2.24
N GLU A 156 8.47 13.04 -2.13
CA GLU A 156 9.27 12.49 -3.24
C GLU A 156 8.87 11.04 -3.54
N PRO A 157 8.93 10.61 -4.80
CA PRO A 157 8.66 9.22 -5.15
C PRO A 157 9.73 8.30 -4.55
N THR A 158 9.29 7.14 -4.08
CA THR A 158 10.17 6.04 -3.67
C THR A 158 10.45 5.12 -4.85
N THR A 159 11.66 4.55 -4.91
CA THR A 159 12.06 3.57 -5.93
C THR A 159 12.61 2.33 -5.23
N GLY A 160 11.99 1.16 -5.47
CA GLY A 160 12.37 -0.08 -4.80
C GLY A 160 12.16 -0.07 -3.28
N ALA A 161 12.78 -1.05 -2.61
CA ALA A 161 12.69 -1.22 -1.16
C ALA A 161 13.55 -0.22 -0.39
N SER A 162 13.10 0.11 0.83
CA SER A 162 13.84 0.99 1.75
C SER A 162 15.10 0.36 2.36
N ALA A 163 15.24 -0.96 2.28
CA ALA A 163 16.40 -1.70 2.78
C ALA A 163 16.83 -2.81 1.80
N PRO A 164 18.09 -3.29 1.87
CA PRO A 164 18.56 -4.37 1.01
C PRO A 164 17.78 -5.68 1.25
N THR A 165 17.33 -6.33 0.17
CA THR A 165 16.51 -7.55 0.22
C THR A 165 17.21 -8.78 -0.35
N ASP A 166 18.50 -8.68 -0.70
CA ASP A 166 19.25 -9.70 -1.46
C ASP A 166 19.12 -11.11 -0.85
N ARG A 167 19.26 -11.21 0.47
CA ARG A 167 19.14 -12.49 1.20
C ARG A 167 17.72 -13.06 1.14
N PHE A 168 16.72 -12.20 1.26
CA PHE A 168 15.32 -12.62 1.23
C PHE A 168 14.94 -13.07 -0.17
N ARG A 169 15.23 -12.26 -1.19
CA ARG A 169 14.95 -12.58 -2.59
C ARG A 169 15.67 -13.86 -3.03
N GLY A 170 16.96 -13.98 -2.73
CA GLY A 170 17.73 -15.18 -3.05
C GLY A 170 17.16 -16.45 -2.39
N ALA A 171 16.68 -16.34 -1.13
CA ALA A 171 16.07 -17.46 -0.43
C ALA A 171 14.68 -17.83 -0.99
N VAL A 172 13.86 -16.83 -1.34
CA VAL A 172 12.55 -17.01 -2.02
C VAL A 172 12.74 -17.74 -3.34
N GLN A 173 13.69 -17.27 -4.18
CA GLN A 173 13.99 -17.87 -5.48
C GLN A 173 14.53 -19.30 -5.34
N ALA A 174 15.45 -19.52 -4.40
CA ALA A 174 16.00 -20.86 -4.14
C ALA A 174 14.94 -21.87 -3.66
N ALA A 175 13.91 -21.39 -2.95
CA ALA A 175 12.82 -22.22 -2.46
C ALA A 175 11.61 -22.28 -3.42
N GLY A 176 11.63 -21.52 -4.53
CA GLY A 176 10.53 -21.46 -5.49
C GLY A 176 9.22 -20.92 -4.91
N ILE A 177 9.30 -19.98 -3.98
CA ILE A 177 8.14 -19.41 -3.27
C ILE A 177 7.49 -18.32 -4.14
N GLY A 178 6.15 -18.29 -4.15
CA GLY A 178 5.38 -17.36 -4.97
C GLY A 178 5.03 -17.90 -6.36
N PRO A 179 4.08 -17.26 -7.08
CA PRO A 179 3.55 -17.77 -8.35
C PRO A 179 4.62 -17.91 -9.44
N ASP A 180 5.58 -16.97 -9.45
CA ASP A 180 6.68 -16.93 -10.43
C ASP A 180 8.01 -17.45 -9.85
N GLY A 181 7.99 -18.01 -8.63
CA GLY A 181 9.21 -18.38 -7.91
C GLY A 181 10.10 -17.19 -7.53
N ASP A 182 9.51 -16.00 -7.36
CA ASP A 182 10.17 -14.78 -6.90
C ASP A 182 9.20 -13.96 -6.03
N ILE A 183 9.71 -12.88 -5.44
CA ILE A 183 8.91 -11.89 -4.73
C ILE A 183 7.86 -11.31 -5.71
N PRO A 184 6.55 -11.36 -5.39
CA PRO A 184 5.51 -10.94 -6.32
C PRO A 184 5.44 -9.41 -6.44
N HIS A 185 4.87 -8.95 -7.56
CA HIS A 185 4.41 -7.57 -7.72
C HIS A 185 3.02 -7.40 -7.12
N VAL A 186 2.63 -6.17 -6.78
CA VAL A 186 1.24 -5.85 -6.43
C VAL A 186 0.42 -5.77 -7.72
N THR A 187 -0.78 -6.34 -7.70
CA THR A 187 -1.64 -6.42 -8.89
C THR A 187 -2.96 -5.64 -8.69
N PRO A 188 -3.69 -5.31 -9.78
CA PRO A 188 -5.01 -4.69 -9.68
C PRO A 188 -6.00 -5.48 -8.81
N GLU A 189 -5.92 -6.81 -8.81
CA GLU A 189 -6.77 -7.69 -8.01
C GLU A 189 -6.56 -7.47 -6.51
N VAL A 190 -5.31 -7.26 -6.07
CA VAL A 190 -4.99 -6.95 -4.66
C VAL A 190 -5.67 -5.64 -4.24
N ILE A 191 -5.64 -4.63 -5.11
CA ILE A 191 -6.19 -3.30 -4.79
C ILE A 191 -7.72 -3.29 -4.84
N THR A 192 -8.33 -3.90 -5.85
CA THR A 192 -9.79 -4.01 -5.95
C THR A 192 -10.38 -4.86 -4.82
N LYS A 193 -9.63 -5.86 -4.33
CA LYS A 193 -9.99 -6.68 -3.16
C LYS A 193 -10.27 -5.86 -1.89
N TYR A 194 -9.54 -4.77 -1.66
CA TYR A 194 -9.85 -3.88 -0.53
C TYR A 194 -11.27 -3.33 -0.61
N VAL A 195 -11.70 -2.86 -1.78
CA VAL A 195 -13.02 -2.27 -1.95
C VAL A 195 -14.12 -3.32 -1.87
N THR A 196 -13.93 -4.50 -2.46
CA THR A 196 -14.90 -5.60 -2.36
C THR A 196 -15.10 -6.06 -0.92
N ASP A 197 -14.01 -6.17 -0.15
CA ASP A 197 -14.09 -6.60 1.24
C ASP A 197 -14.64 -5.51 2.17
N LEU A 198 -14.29 -4.23 1.94
CA LEU A 198 -14.90 -3.11 2.68
C LEU A 198 -16.42 -3.07 2.47
N LYS A 199 -16.91 -3.37 1.27
CA LYS A 199 -18.35 -3.52 0.98
C LYS A 199 -18.95 -4.74 1.67
N LEU A 200 -18.27 -5.88 1.63
CA LEU A 200 -18.72 -7.11 2.28
C LEU A 200 -18.86 -6.92 3.80
N LEU A 201 -17.98 -6.14 4.40
CA LEU A 201 -18.00 -5.78 5.82
C LEU A 201 -19.01 -4.65 6.16
N GLY A 202 -19.73 -4.11 5.17
CA GLY A 202 -20.72 -3.06 5.36
C GLY A 202 -20.14 -1.67 5.69
N LEU A 203 -18.86 -1.43 5.38
CA LEU A 203 -18.17 -0.18 5.67
C LEU A 203 -18.31 0.87 4.56
N LEU A 204 -18.42 0.42 3.31
CA LEU A 204 -18.66 1.21 2.10
C LEU A 204 -20.09 1.06 1.60
#